data_AF-A0A2E8FI51-F1
#
_entry.id   AF-A0A2E8FI51-F1
#
_cell.length_a   1.000
_cell.length_b   1.000
_cell.length_c   1.000
_cell.angle_alpha   90.00
_cell.angle_beta   90.00
_cell.angle_gamma   90.00
#
_symmetry.space_group_name_H-M   'P 1'
#
loop_
_entity.id
_entity.type
_entity.pdbx_description
1 polymer ?
#
loop_
_entity_poly.entity_id
_entity_poly.type
_entity_poly.pdbx_seq_one_letter_code
_entity_poly.pdbx_strand_id
1 'polypeptide(L)'
;MTPPKTATTPAATTASLLAVVALSVSGCNQTPPQPPQPPQPPQPPPALGSTTPGDTTAPKANNGRAANAQFTLAVRSIDDDDSRVIVVVTAVDPAFKDIDDVPEELLTIGATAPLLGSSQRSSDREIIFTPAFPLLRGHEYLVRFDPSHDESIHGQPLSCRYRVPAAPTAPPPTLSNIFPSSNVLPANHLKFYLVFSEPMQPGDIWNHFRLIDLDLDRPVPRPFRHTELWSRDGRTLTLWFHPGRVKRGLNLNVEIGPILVEGHRYRLEISGDWPSARGTLLGRDVTKTFRAGTADHKQPDPGTWTIQPPAAGSRKPLICRLGSAHDWALLLSDVAVVTEEGNPLAGSIEVSDDESVWVFTPRQAWKTGHYRLAVGSVLEDLAGNSVERPFEVDITATDAKTQAARKQAETVFRSFEIRSPAPPNLP
;
A
#
# COMPACT_ATOMS: atom_id res chain seq x y z
N MET A 1 -9.68 36.23 50.50
CA MET A 1 -9.79 35.16 49.49
C MET A 1 -9.50 35.76 48.13
N THR A 2 -8.35 35.40 47.57
CA THR A 2 -7.80 35.68 46.24
C THR A 2 -7.43 34.31 45.65
N PRO A 3 -7.20 34.09 44.35
CA PRO A 3 -7.41 34.88 43.12
C PRO A 3 -8.12 33.94 42.05
N PRO A 4 -7.86 33.83 40.72
CA PRO A 4 -6.87 34.46 39.79
C PRO A 4 -7.50 35.37 38.71
N LYS A 5 -6.91 36.52 38.37
CA LYS A 5 -5.67 36.77 37.59
C LYS A 5 -5.74 36.33 36.12
N THR A 6 -6.04 37.33 35.29
CA THR A 6 -5.65 37.43 33.88
C THR A 6 -4.15 37.22 33.70
N ALA A 7 -3.77 36.35 32.76
CA ALA A 7 -2.41 36.20 32.29
C ALA A 7 -2.41 36.08 30.76
N THR A 8 -1.77 37.07 30.16
CA THR A 8 -1.51 37.32 28.75
C THR A 8 -0.60 36.23 28.18
N THR A 9 -1.00 35.60 27.08
CA THR A 9 -0.14 34.69 26.30
C THR A 9 0.75 35.51 25.35
N PRO A 10 2.07 35.30 25.31
CA PRO A 10 2.95 36.03 24.41
C PRO A 10 2.87 35.50 22.98
N ALA A 11 2.88 36.42 22.03
CA ALA A 11 3.08 36.16 20.61
C ALA A 11 4.49 35.61 20.37
N ALA A 12 4.57 34.44 19.75
CA ALA A 12 5.83 33.89 19.26
C ALA A 12 6.15 34.51 17.90
N THR A 13 7.10 35.45 17.90
CA THR A 13 7.68 36.09 16.71
C THR A 13 8.61 35.09 16.02
N THR A 14 8.30 34.74 14.79
CA THR A 14 9.16 33.99 13.86
C THR A 14 10.31 34.89 13.39
N ALA A 15 11.53 34.65 13.88
CA ALA A 15 12.75 35.23 13.32
C ALA A 15 13.32 34.27 12.27
N SER A 16 13.20 34.64 10.98
CA SER A 16 13.93 34.00 9.88
C SER A 16 15.35 34.57 9.85
N LEU A 17 16.35 33.73 10.10
CA LEU A 17 17.75 34.09 9.89
C LEU A 17 18.16 33.65 8.47
N LEU A 18 18.25 34.62 7.54
CA LEU A 18 18.95 34.44 6.27
C LEU A 18 20.46 34.44 6.54
N ALA A 19 21.13 33.30 6.36
CA ALA A 19 22.57 33.24 6.23
C ALA A 19 22.94 33.20 4.75
N VAL A 20 23.41 34.33 4.24
CA VAL A 20 24.04 34.46 2.92
C VAL A 20 25.48 33.97 3.06
N VAL A 21 25.81 32.85 2.43
CA VAL A 21 27.21 32.44 2.23
C VAL A 21 27.58 32.77 0.79
N ALA A 22 28.33 33.85 0.63
CA ALA A 22 29.08 34.14 -0.58
C ALA A 22 30.37 33.32 -0.54
N LEU A 23 30.58 32.43 -1.52
CA LEU A 23 31.86 31.79 -1.76
C LEU A 23 32.35 32.18 -3.15
N SER A 24 33.52 32.81 -3.11
CA SER A 24 34.33 33.35 -4.19
C SER A 24 34.82 32.25 -5.12
N VAL A 25 34.74 32.54 -6.42
CA VAL A 25 35.30 31.71 -7.49
C VAL A 25 36.74 32.16 -7.72
N SER A 26 37.71 31.34 -7.33
CA SER A 26 39.10 31.46 -7.79
C SER A 26 39.47 30.18 -8.52
N GLY A 27 39.77 30.32 -9.80
CA GLY A 27 40.16 29.23 -10.69
C GLY A 27 41.57 28.72 -10.38
N CYS A 28 41.73 27.40 -10.50
CA CYS A 28 43.00 26.74 -10.72
C CYS A 28 42.78 25.66 -11.79
N ASN A 29 43.41 25.83 -12.95
CA ASN A 29 43.54 24.83 -14.00
C ASN A 29 44.37 23.66 -13.47
N GLN A 30 43.74 22.51 -13.20
CA GLN A 30 44.40 21.21 -13.21
C GLN A 30 43.44 20.15 -13.76
N THR A 31 43.94 19.40 -14.75
CA THR A 31 43.27 18.27 -15.40
C THR A 31 42.85 17.22 -14.35
N PRO A 32 41.62 16.68 -14.37
CA PRO A 32 41.20 15.70 -13.38
C PRO A 32 41.91 14.35 -13.59
N PRO A 33 42.37 13.65 -12.54
CA PRO A 33 42.77 12.26 -12.66
C PRO A 33 41.54 11.38 -12.91
N GLN A 34 41.70 10.39 -13.77
CA GLN A 34 40.66 9.44 -14.16
C GLN A 34 40.20 8.63 -12.93
N PRO A 35 38.88 8.44 -12.72
CA PRO A 35 38.38 7.66 -11.59
C PRO A 35 38.79 6.18 -11.72
N PRO A 36 39.12 5.49 -10.60
CA PRO A 36 39.45 4.07 -10.63
C PRO A 36 38.23 3.27 -11.11
N GLN A 37 38.46 2.32 -12.02
CA GLN A 37 37.41 1.43 -12.51
C GLN A 37 36.85 0.58 -11.35
N PRO A 38 35.51 0.37 -11.31
CA PRO A 38 34.92 -0.55 -10.34
C PRO A 38 35.41 -1.99 -10.59
N PRO A 39 35.59 -2.80 -9.54
CA PRO A 39 36.02 -4.18 -9.68
C PRO A 39 35.01 -4.96 -10.52
N GLN A 40 35.51 -5.74 -11.48
CA GLN A 40 34.67 -6.61 -12.29
C GLN A 40 33.97 -7.66 -11.41
N PRO A 41 32.67 -7.95 -11.65
CA PRO A 41 31.99 -9.05 -10.97
C PRO A 41 32.66 -10.39 -11.32
N PRO A 42 32.74 -11.34 -10.37
CA PRO A 42 33.32 -12.65 -10.62
C PRO A 42 32.60 -13.35 -11.75
N GLN A 43 33.36 -13.92 -12.69
CA GLN A 43 32.80 -14.69 -13.79
C GLN A 43 32.03 -15.91 -13.27
N PRO A 44 30.85 -16.22 -13.83
CA PRO A 44 30.13 -17.44 -13.47
C PRO A 44 30.94 -18.68 -13.89
N PRO A 45 30.90 -19.77 -13.11
CA PRO A 45 31.55 -21.02 -13.49
C PRO A 45 30.95 -21.56 -14.81
N PRO A 46 31.74 -22.30 -15.60
CA PRO A 46 31.32 -22.79 -16.90
C PRO A 46 30.07 -23.66 -16.80
N ALA A 47 29.16 -23.47 -17.75
CA ALA A 47 27.91 -24.21 -17.86
C ALA A 47 28.19 -25.72 -17.97
N LEU A 48 27.70 -26.49 -16.99
CA LEU A 48 27.55 -27.93 -17.12
C LEU A 48 26.47 -28.21 -18.17
N GLY A 49 26.85 -29.00 -19.16
CA GLY A 49 26.05 -29.33 -20.33
C GLY A 49 24.70 -29.96 -19.98
N SER A 50 23.74 -29.66 -20.83
CA SER A 50 22.41 -30.26 -20.88
C SER A 50 22.49 -31.79 -21.01
N THR A 51 22.02 -32.51 -20.00
CA THR A 51 21.61 -33.92 -20.13
C THR A 51 20.12 -34.05 -19.83
N THR A 52 19.40 -34.60 -20.81
CA THR A 52 17.98 -34.97 -20.84
C THR A 52 17.57 -35.82 -19.61
N PRO A 53 16.31 -35.78 -19.14
CA PRO A 53 15.91 -36.37 -17.87
C PRO A 53 15.85 -37.89 -17.96
N GLY A 54 16.85 -38.55 -17.37
CA GLY A 54 16.82 -39.97 -17.05
C GLY A 54 16.35 -40.14 -15.61
N ASP A 55 15.32 -40.95 -15.45
CA ASP A 55 14.78 -41.46 -14.20
C ASP A 55 15.91 -41.87 -13.24
N THR A 56 16.13 -41.09 -12.19
CA THR A 56 17.00 -41.48 -11.08
C THR A 56 16.41 -40.89 -9.81
N THR A 57 15.69 -41.74 -9.08
CA THR A 57 15.31 -41.54 -7.69
C THR A 57 16.55 -41.25 -6.85
N ALA A 58 16.85 -39.96 -6.67
CA ALA A 58 17.76 -39.52 -5.64
C ALA A 58 17.26 -40.05 -4.28
N PRO A 59 18.12 -40.63 -3.43
CA PRO A 59 17.69 -41.13 -2.14
C PRO A 59 17.13 -39.97 -1.32
N LYS A 60 15.87 -40.07 -0.88
CA LYS A 60 15.26 -39.13 0.07
C LYS A 60 16.09 -39.11 1.36
N ALA A 61 16.96 -38.11 1.51
CA ALA A 61 17.50 -37.76 2.80
C ALA A 61 16.31 -37.38 3.71
N ASN A 62 16.13 -38.13 4.80
CA ASN A 62 15.03 -37.93 5.72
C ASN A 62 15.23 -36.58 6.44
N ASN A 63 14.50 -35.53 6.02
CA ASN A 63 14.59 -34.19 6.60
C ASN A 63 14.38 -34.28 8.12
N GLY A 64 15.42 -33.95 8.90
CA GLY A 64 15.37 -33.96 10.35
C GLY A 64 15.29 -35.34 11.02
N ARG A 65 15.68 -36.46 10.38
CA ARG A 65 15.68 -37.78 11.06
C ARG A 65 16.92 -38.63 10.77
N ALA A 66 17.48 -39.25 11.80
CA ALA A 66 18.53 -40.26 11.74
C ALA A 66 18.25 -41.38 12.75
N ALA A 67 18.73 -42.60 12.49
CA ALA A 67 18.56 -43.72 13.41
C ALA A 67 19.71 -44.72 13.28
N ASN A 68 20.01 -45.41 14.37
CA ASN A 68 20.86 -46.61 14.41
C ASN A 68 20.13 -47.72 15.20
N ALA A 69 20.83 -48.80 15.53
CA ALA A 69 20.24 -49.93 16.25
C ALA A 69 19.78 -49.60 17.69
N GLN A 70 20.28 -48.51 18.28
CA GLN A 70 20.04 -48.14 19.68
C GLN A 70 19.18 -46.89 19.84
N PHE A 71 19.28 -45.93 18.91
CA PHE A 71 18.70 -44.60 19.03
C PHE A 71 18.02 -44.16 17.73
N THR A 72 16.97 -43.35 17.88
CA THR A 72 16.35 -42.56 16.80
C THR A 72 16.42 -41.09 17.19
N LEU A 73 17.03 -40.27 16.33
CA LEU A 73 17.07 -38.82 16.40
C LEU A 73 16.05 -38.24 15.41
N ALA A 74 15.13 -37.39 15.88
CA ALA A 74 14.10 -36.78 15.05
C ALA A 74 13.80 -35.33 15.44
N VAL A 75 13.58 -34.48 14.45
CA VAL A 75 13.02 -33.13 14.60
C VAL A 75 11.52 -33.21 14.40
N ARG A 76 10.73 -32.61 15.30
CA ARG A 76 9.27 -32.54 15.22
C ARG A 76 8.82 -31.08 15.29
N SER A 77 7.93 -30.67 14.41
CA SER A 77 7.29 -29.35 14.48
C SER A 77 6.29 -29.27 15.65
N ILE A 78 6.14 -28.07 16.17
CA ILE A 78 5.15 -27.70 17.18
C ILE A 78 4.06 -26.90 16.46
N ASP A 79 2.79 -27.21 16.70
CA ASP A 79 1.63 -26.50 16.11
C ASP A 79 1.67 -26.41 14.57
N ASP A 80 2.22 -27.42 13.88
CA ASP A 80 2.45 -27.43 12.42
C ASP A 80 3.33 -26.27 11.90
N ASP A 81 4.13 -25.64 12.77
CA ASP A 81 5.09 -24.61 12.40
C ASP A 81 6.51 -25.18 12.29
N ASP A 82 7.01 -25.37 11.07
CA ASP A 82 8.37 -25.88 10.81
C ASP A 82 9.51 -24.99 11.38
N SER A 83 9.22 -23.75 11.78
CA SER A 83 10.20 -22.92 12.49
C SER A 83 10.23 -23.20 13.99
N ARG A 84 9.15 -23.72 14.58
CA ARG A 84 9.07 -24.06 16.01
C ARG A 84 9.18 -25.57 16.14
N VAL A 85 10.31 -26.04 16.63
CA VAL A 85 10.59 -27.48 16.68
C VAL A 85 11.01 -27.94 18.06
N ILE A 86 10.82 -29.23 18.30
CA ILE A 86 11.54 -29.99 19.32
C ILE A 86 12.47 -31.00 18.63
N VAL A 87 13.63 -31.23 19.23
CA VAL A 87 14.53 -32.31 18.86
C VAL A 87 14.34 -33.44 19.86
N VAL A 88 14.07 -34.64 19.36
CA VAL A 88 13.76 -35.81 20.17
C VAL A 88 14.77 -36.91 19.88
N VAL A 89 15.39 -37.44 20.92
CA VAL A 89 16.18 -38.69 20.85
C VAL A 89 15.42 -39.76 21.61
N THR A 90 15.11 -40.86 20.93
CA THR A 90 14.43 -42.02 21.50
C THR A 90 15.36 -43.23 21.49
N ALA A 91 15.57 -43.86 22.65
CA ALA A 91 16.33 -45.10 22.80
C ALA A 91 15.43 -46.35 22.69
N VAL A 92 15.96 -47.43 22.13
CA VAL A 92 15.26 -48.73 22.03
C VAL A 92 15.08 -49.36 23.43
N ASP A 93 16.13 -49.27 24.26
CA ASP A 93 16.17 -49.67 25.65
C ASP A 93 16.11 -48.45 26.58
N PRO A 94 15.77 -48.59 27.89
CA PRO A 94 15.70 -47.46 28.84
C PRO A 94 17.09 -46.91 29.21
N ALA A 95 17.81 -46.41 28.21
CA ALA A 95 19.19 -45.92 28.31
C ALA A 95 19.32 -44.59 29.05
N PHE A 96 18.22 -43.85 29.25
CA PHE A 96 18.23 -42.54 29.90
C PHE A 96 17.67 -42.60 31.33
N LYS A 97 17.44 -43.80 31.88
CA LYS A 97 16.85 -43.98 33.22
C LYS A 97 17.69 -43.35 34.35
N ASP A 98 19.01 -43.24 34.16
CA ASP A 98 19.96 -42.76 35.16
C ASP A 98 20.43 -41.30 34.89
N ILE A 99 19.83 -40.63 33.91
CA ILE A 99 20.14 -39.22 33.58
C ILE A 99 19.11 -38.32 34.26
N ASP A 100 19.54 -37.63 35.31
CA ASP A 100 18.72 -36.66 36.02
C ASP A 100 18.88 -35.24 35.47
N ASP A 101 20.10 -34.84 35.10
CA ASP A 101 20.41 -33.55 34.46
C ASP A 101 21.02 -33.82 33.08
N VAL A 102 20.43 -33.26 32.03
CA VAL A 102 20.82 -33.58 30.65
C VAL A 102 21.94 -32.63 30.21
N PRO A 103 23.15 -33.14 29.90
CA PRO A 103 24.25 -32.29 29.44
C PRO A 103 23.87 -31.51 28.18
N GLU A 104 24.23 -30.22 28.12
CA GLU A 104 23.89 -29.35 26.96
C GLU A 104 24.44 -29.89 25.64
N GLU A 105 25.60 -30.57 25.68
CA GLU A 105 26.29 -31.09 24.50
C GLU A 105 25.75 -32.44 24.03
N LEU A 106 24.96 -33.12 24.86
CA LEU A 106 24.39 -34.43 24.54
C LEU A 106 23.44 -34.35 23.34
N LEU A 107 22.66 -33.26 23.24
CA LEU A 107 21.70 -33.04 22.16
C LEU A 107 21.72 -31.57 21.71
N THR A 108 22.19 -31.32 20.50
CA THR A 108 22.35 -29.96 19.95
C THR A 108 21.67 -29.80 18.60
N ILE A 109 21.26 -28.56 18.31
CA ILE A 109 20.83 -28.11 16.99
C ILE A 109 21.47 -26.76 16.72
N GLY A 110 22.04 -26.57 15.53
CA GLY A 110 22.77 -25.35 15.20
C GLY A 110 23.04 -25.19 13.71
N ALA A 111 23.18 -23.96 13.24
CA ALA A 111 23.62 -23.68 11.87
C ALA A 111 25.16 -23.62 11.81
N THR A 112 25.75 -22.64 12.49
CA THR A 112 27.22 -22.49 12.64
C THR A 112 27.68 -22.82 14.06
N ALA A 113 26.83 -22.59 15.06
CA ALA A 113 27.04 -22.90 16.46
C ALA A 113 25.74 -23.48 17.06
N PRO A 114 25.81 -24.26 18.16
CA PRO A 114 24.62 -24.73 18.87
C PRO A 114 23.71 -23.58 19.28
N LEU A 115 22.41 -23.76 19.11
CA LEU A 115 21.40 -22.82 19.57
C LEU A 115 21.19 -22.97 21.08
N LEU A 116 20.89 -21.86 21.74
CA LEU A 116 20.39 -21.88 23.11
C LEU A 116 19.03 -22.58 23.15
N GLY A 117 18.80 -23.34 24.22
CA GLY A 117 17.55 -24.06 24.46
C GLY A 117 17.61 -24.83 25.77
N SER A 118 16.61 -25.67 26.01
CA SER A 118 16.56 -26.54 27.18
C SER A 118 16.44 -28.00 26.77
N SER A 119 17.26 -28.84 27.37
CA SER A 119 17.16 -30.30 27.32
C SER A 119 16.43 -30.81 28.55
N GLN A 120 15.56 -31.79 28.37
CA GLN A 120 14.93 -32.50 29.49
C GLN A 120 14.68 -33.96 29.12
N ARG A 121 14.79 -34.85 30.11
CA ARG A 121 14.35 -36.22 29.98
C ARG A 121 12.83 -36.29 30.08
N SER A 122 12.17 -36.74 29.01
CA SER A 122 10.71 -36.94 28.97
C SER A 122 10.29 -38.34 29.44
N SER A 123 11.17 -39.34 29.34
CA SER A 123 10.99 -40.69 29.89
C SER A 123 12.34 -41.42 29.97
N ASP A 124 12.38 -42.63 30.53
CA ASP A 124 13.58 -43.48 30.56
C ASP A 124 14.16 -43.78 29.15
N ARG A 125 13.39 -43.52 28.09
CA ARG A 125 13.76 -43.74 26.70
C ARG A 125 13.81 -42.48 25.86
N GLU A 126 13.41 -41.31 26.38
CA GLU A 126 13.29 -40.11 25.54
C GLU A 126 13.89 -38.86 26.20
N ILE A 127 14.76 -38.19 25.46
CA ILE A 127 15.26 -36.85 25.77
C ILE A 127 14.75 -35.89 24.70
N ILE A 128 14.31 -34.71 25.14
CA ILE A 128 13.79 -33.64 24.29
C ILE A 128 14.63 -32.39 24.49
N PHE A 129 15.12 -31.81 23.40
CA PHE A 129 15.69 -30.46 23.36
C PHE A 129 14.72 -29.49 22.68
N THR A 130 14.47 -28.34 23.32
CA THR A 130 13.63 -27.26 22.79
C THR A 130 14.50 -26.00 22.59
N PRO A 131 14.72 -25.55 21.34
CA PRO A 131 15.37 -24.26 21.09
C PRO A 131 14.62 -23.11 21.75
N ALA A 132 15.36 -22.14 22.29
CA ALA A 132 14.77 -20.96 22.96
C ALA A 132 14.01 -20.03 22.01
N PHE A 133 14.29 -20.11 20.70
CA PHE A 133 13.69 -19.29 19.66
C PHE A 133 13.33 -20.12 18.43
N PRO A 134 12.32 -19.71 17.64
CA PRO A 134 12.03 -20.32 16.34
C PRO A 134 13.26 -20.27 15.41
N LEU A 135 13.44 -21.33 14.63
CA LEU A 135 14.45 -21.44 13.60
C LEU A 135 14.15 -20.48 12.44
N LEU A 136 15.20 -19.95 11.81
CA LEU A 136 15.05 -19.06 10.67
C LEU A 136 14.57 -19.86 9.45
N ARG A 137 13.43 -19.45 8.88
CA ARG A 137 12.91 -20.03 7.64
C ARG A 137 13.92 -19.91 6.51
N GLY A 138 13.95 -20.93 5.65
CA GLY A 138 14.90 -21.01 4.52
C GLY A 138 16.32 -21.45 4.90
N HIS A 139 16.63 -21.60 6.19
CA HIS A 139 17.95 -22.03 6.66
C HIS A 139 18.00 -23.55 6.92
N GLU A 140 19.22 -24.10 6.92
CA GLU A 140 19.50 -25.49 7.27
C GLU A 140 20.24 -25.54 8.60
N TYR A 141 19.85 -26.50 9.45
CA TYR A 141 20.41 -26.73 10.77
C TYR A 141 20.95 -28.16 10.87
N LEU A 142 22.11 -28.31 11.49
CA LEU A 142 22.68 -29.60 11.87
C LEU A 142 22.18 -29.96 13.27
N VAL A 143 21.60 -31.15 13.40
CA VAL A 143 21.14 -31.72 14.65
C VAL A 143 22.07 -32.87 15.02
N ARG A 144 22.56 -32.91 16.26
CA ARG A 144 23.52 -33.91 16.74
C ARG A 144 23.09 -34.46 18.09
N PHE A 145 23.14 -35.79 18.20
CA PHE A 145 23.10 -36.51 19.46
C PHE A 145 24.44 -37.21 19.64
N ASP A 146 25.13 -36.97 20.74
CA ASP A 146 26.45 -37.52 20.99
C ASP A 146 26.56 -38.16 22.39
N PRO A 147 26.32 -39.48 22.50
CA PRO A 147 26.22 -40.17 23.78
C PRO A 147 27.53 -40.19 24.57
N SER A 148 28.68 -39.81 23.99
CA SER A 148 29.94 -39.73 24.76
C SER A 148 29.99 -38.60 25.77
N HIS A 149 29.03 -37.67 25.75
CA HIS A 149 28.92 -36.57 26.71
C HIS A 149 28.24 -36.99 28.02
N ASP A 150 27.91 -38.27 28.19
CA ASP A 150 27.37 -38.84 29.43
C ASP A 150 27.95 -40.25 29.65
N GLU A 151 28.44 -40.54 30.86
CA GLU A 151 29.09 -41.81 31.18
C GLU A 151 28.09 -43.00 31.27
N SER A 152 26.81 -42.71 31.52
CA SER A 152 25.75 -43.71 31.67
C SER A 152 25.20 -44.22 30.33
N ILE A 153 25.51 -43.54 29.23
CA ILE A 153 25.01 -43.86 27.88
C ILE A 153 26.14 -44.43 27.03
N HIS A 154 25.85 -45.49 26.28
CA HIS A 154 26.79 -46.06 25.32
C HIS A 154 26.16 -46.18 23.93
N GLY A 155 26.88 -45.73 22.91
CA GLY A 155 26.51 -45.93 21.52
C GLY A 155 27.24 -44.99 20.58
N GLN A 156 26.82 -45.02 19.31
CA GLN A 156 27.40 -44.16 18.28
C GLN A 156 26.62 -42.85 18.14
N PRO A 157 27.31 -41.72 17.87
CA PRO A 157 26.65 -40.44 17.65
C PRO A 157 25.72 -40.50 16.43
N LEU A 158 24.61 -39.77 16.51
CA LEU A 158 23.67 -39.56 15.42
C LEU A 158 23.69 -38.10 14.98
N SER A 159 23.55 -37.88 13.68
CA SER A 159 23.31 -36.54 13.16
C SER A 159 22.34 -36.58 11.98
N CYS A 160 21.54 -35.52 11.87
CA CYS A 160 20.69 -35.27 10.71
C CYS A 160 20.69 -33.78 10.39
N ARG A 161 20.31 -33.44 9.15
CA ARG A 161 20.08 -32.05 8.76
C ARG A 161 18.59 -31.77 8.72
N TYR A 162 18.20 -30.61 9.22
CA TYR A 162 16.84 -30.11 9.19
C TYR A 162 16.81 -28.79 8.41
N ARG A 163 16.16 -28.79 7.24
CA ARG A 163 15.94 -27.58 6.46
C ARG A 163 14.56 -27.03 6.77
N VAL A 164 14.53 -25.81 7.32
CA VAL A 164 13.28 -25.09 7.57
C VAL A 164 12.76 -24.58 6.24
N PRO A 165 11.53 -24.94 5.81
CA PRO A 165 10.96 -24.43 4.58
C PRO A 165 10.96 -22.90 4.58
N ALA A 166 11.37 -22.31 3.46
CA ALA A 166 11.23 -20.87 3.25
C ALA A 166 9.75 -20.50 3.37
N ALA A 167 9.46 -19.33 3.93
CA ALA A 167 8.09 -18.80 3.87
C ALA A 167 7.68 -18.71 2.39
N PRO A 168 6.45 -19.08 2.02
CA PRO A 168 5.95 -18.81 0.68
C PRO A 168 6.13 -17.33 0.38
N THR A 169 6.73 -17.00 -0.77
CA THR A 169 6.83 -15.61 -1.20
C THR A 169 5.41 -15.06 -1.37
N ALA A 170 5.05 -14.04 -0.59
CA ALA A 170 3.77 -13.36 -0.77
C ALA A 170 3.69 -12.86 -2.22
N PRO A 171 2.51 -12.95 -2.88
CA PRO A 171 2.37 -12.47 -4.25
C PRO A 171 2.77 -10.99 -4.33
N PRO A 172 3.39 -10.52 -5.44
CA PRO A 172 3.71 -9.12 -5.62
C PRO A 172 2.49 -8.21 -5.36
N PRO A 173 2.69 -6.97 -4.86
CA PRO A 173 1.64 -5.98 -4.87
C PRO A 173 1.09 -5.79 -6.28
N THR A 174 -0.11 -5.23 -6.37
CA THR A 174 -0.72 -4.83 -7.63
C THR A 174 -1.24 -3.40 -7.51
N LEU A 175 -1.13 -2.63 -8.57
CA LEU A 175 -1.86 -1.38 -8.73
C LEU A 175 -3.25 -1.74 -9.25
N SER A 176 -4.25 -1.74 -8.39
CA SER A 176 -5.60 -2.22 -8.69
C SER A 176 -6.37 -1.22 -9.54
N ASN A 177 -6.22 0.08 -9.27
CA ASN A 177 -6.96 1.14 -9.95
C ASN A 177 -6.11 2.41 -10.10
N ILE A 178 -6.39 3.15 -11.17
CA ILE A 178 -5.94 4.53 -11.36
C ILE A 178 -7.19 5.37 -11.61
N PHE A 179 -7.46 6.32 -10.72
CA PHE A 179 -8.55 7.28 -10.89
C PHE A 179 -8.02 8.66 -11.29
N PRO A 180 -8.76 9.45 -12.08
CA PRO A 180 -10.03 9.07 -12.74
C PRO A 180 -9.87 7.91 -13.72
N SER A 181 -10.91 7.10 -13.89
CA SER A 181 -10.91 5.93 -14.75
C SER A 181 -11.03 6.31 -16.24
N SER A 182 -11.64 7.45 -16.56
CA SER A 182 -11.82 7.94 -17.94
C SER A 182 -10.52 8.07 -18.73
N ASN A 183 -10.62 7.85 -20.04
CA ASN A 183 -9.54 8.05 -21.01
C ASN A 183 -9.57 9.44 -21.67
N VAL A 184 -10.50 10.32 -21.28
CA VAL A 184 -10.52 11.73 -21.67
C VAL A 184 -10.56 12.58 -20.41
N LEU A 185 -9.52 13.37 -20.18
CA LEU A 185 -9.38 14.21 -19.00
C LEU A 185 -9.37 15.68 -19.42
N PRO A 186 -9.91 16.62 -18.64
CA PRO A 186 -9.83 18.04 -18.99
C PRO A 186 -8.37 18.49 -19.05
N ALA A 187 -8.04 19.44 -19.93
CA ALA A 187 -6.66 19.96 -20.04
C ALA A 187 -6.14 20.60 -18.74
N ASN A 188 -7.03 20.99 -17.83
CA ASN A 188 -6.72 21.48 -16.49
C ASN A 188 -7.05 20.44 -15.39
N HIS A 189 -7.01 19.14 -15.71
CA HIS A 189 -7.10 18.07 -14.72
C HIS A 189 -6.10 18.29 -13.57
N LEU A 190 -6.43 17.86 -12.36
CA LEU A 190 -5.62 18.16 -11.16
C LEU A 190 -4.85 17.01 -10.56
N LYS A 191 -5.41 15.80 -10.49
CA LYS A 191 -4.81 14.74 -9.67
C LYS A 191 -5.29 13.35 -10.06
N PHE A 192 -4.39 12.39 -9.87
CA PHE A 192 -4.69 10.98 -9.95
C PHE A 192 -4.73 10.35 -8.56
N TYR A 193 -5.47 9.25 -8.42
CA TYR A 193 -5.34 8.32 -7.30
C TYR A 193 -4.77 7.01 -7.81
N LEU A 194 -3.64 6.58 -7.24
CA LEU A 194 -3.04 5.27 -7.49
C LEU A 194 -3.41 4.36 -6.32
N VAL A 195 -4.26 3.35 -6.58
CA VAL A 195 -4.76 2.42 -5.56
C VAL A 195 -4.01 1.10 -5.68
N PHE A 196 -3.29 0.73 -4.62
CA PHE A 196 -2.49 -0.47 -4.53
C PHE A 196 -3.18 -1.53 -3.65
N SER A 197 -2.91 -2.81 -3.90
CA SER A 197 -3.45 -3.92 -3.12
C SER A 197 -2.90 -3.99 -1.69
N GLU A 198 -1.81 -3.28 -1.41
CA GLU A 198 -1.15 -3.24 -0.12
C GLU A 198 -0.33 -1.94 0.05
N PRO A 199 0.16 -1.63 1.28
CA PRO A 199 0.90 -0.41 1.51
C PRO A 199 2.20 -0.37 0.70
N MET A 200 2.45 0.75 0.02
CA MET A 200 3.68 0.94 -0.77
C MET A 200 4.79 1.63 0.05
N GLN A 201 6.04 1.49 -0.38
CA GLN A 201 7.16 2.17 0.26
C GLN A 201 7.02 3.70 0.04
N PRO A 202 6.94 4.49 1.11
CA PRO A 202 7.00 5.95 1.02
C PRO A 202 8.46 6.43 0.93
N GLY A 203 8.65 7.69 0.53
CA GLY A 203 9.97 8.29 0.39
C GLY A 203 10.63 7.94 -0.95
N ASP A 204 11.04 8.99 -1.67
CA ASP A 204 11.66 8.90 -3.01
C ASP A 204 10.76 8.27 -4.09
N ILE A 205 9.46 8.56 -4.01
CA ILE A 205 8.47 8.00 -4.95
C ILE A 205 8.64 8.49 -6.41
N TRP A 206 9.34 9.61 -6.61
CA TRP A 206 9.38 10.36 -7.87
C TRP A 206 10.08 9.64 -9.02
N ASN A 207 10.88 8.62 -8.71
CA ASN A 207 11.55 7.77 -9.70
C ASN A 207 10.64 6.66 -10.24
N HIS A 208 9.48 6.44 -9.61
CA HIS A 208 8.59 5.34 -9.94
C HIS A 208 7.41 5.72 -10.83
N PHE A 209 7.30 6.98 -11.25
CA PHE A 209 6.29 7.39 -12.22
C PHE A 209 6.72 8.55 -13.09
N ARG A 210 6.17 8.59 -14.31
CA ARG A 210 6.39 9.70 -15.25
C ARG A 210 5.19 9.88 -16.16
N LEU A 211 5.03 11.08 -16.68
CA LEU A 211 4.03 11.41 -17.69
C LEU A 211 4.73 11.61 -19.03
N ILE A 212 4.30 10.88 -20.05
CA ILE A 212 4.80 10.99 -21.43
C ILE A 212 3.74 11.68 -22.28
N ASP A 213 4.14 12.72 -23.03
CA ASP A 213 3.34 13.27 -24.13
C ASP A 213 3.59 12.42 -25.37
N LEU A 214 2.56 11.72 -25.84
CA LEU A 214 2.65 10.77 -26.95
C LEU A 214 2.60 11.45 -28.31
N ASP A 215 2.10 12.69 -28.39
CA ASP A 215 2.09 13.44 -29.64
C ASP A 215 3.43 14.14 -29.88
N LEU A 216 4.16 14.47 -28.82
CA LEU A 216 5.53 15.00 -28.89
C LEU A 216 6.63 13.96 -28.64
N ASP A 217 6.25 12.72 -28.33
CA ASP A 217 7.13 11.60 -27.97
C ASP A 217 8.22 11.97 -26.94
N ARG A 218 7.81 12.65 -25.86
CA ARG A 218 8.75 13.10 -24.82
C ARG A 218 8.13 13.12 -23.42
N PRO A 219 8.94 12.98 -22.36
CA PRO A 219 8.47 13.21 -21.00
C PRO A 219 7.94 14.63 -20.81
N VAL A 220 6.81 14.78 -20.12
CA VAL A 220 6.34 16.07 -19.64
C VAL A 220 7.25 16.50 -18.49
N PRO A 221 7.94 17.66 -18.59
CA PRO A 221 8.91 18.06 -17.58
C PRO A 221 8.21 18.48 -16.29
N ARG A 222 8.66 17.99 -15.12
CA ARG A 222 8.15 18.35 -13.78
C ARG A 222 6.61 18.51 -13.71
N PRO A 223 5.82 17.46 -14.04
CA PRO A 223 4.36 17.59 -14.11
C PRO A 223 3.73 17.55 -12.72
N PHE A 224 4.35 16.87 -11.74
CA PHE A 224 3.76 16.63 -10.44
C PHE A 224 4.27 17.57 -9.34
N ARG A 225 3.41 17.86 -8.38
CA ARG A 225 3.78 18.51 -7.12
C ARG A 225 4.60 17.53 -6.29
N HIS A 226 5.76 17.96 -5.80
CA HIS A 226 6.68 17.12 -5.01
C HIS A 226 6.24 17.06 -3.53
N THR A 227 5.07 16.47 -3.29
CA THR A 227 4.51 16.24 -1.95
C THR A 227 3.83 14.89 -1.95
N GLU A 228 4.27 13.98 -1.08
CA GLU A 228 3.66 12.65 -0.95
C GLU A 228 2.37 12.75 -0.15
N LEU A 229 1.26 12.29 -0.73
CA LEU A 229 -0.06 12.33 -0.13
C LEU A 229 -0.64 10.92 -0.11
N TRP A 230 -0.18 10.13 0.85
CA TRP A 230 -0.63 8.76 1.08
C TRP A 230 -1.89 8.74 1.95
N SER A 231 -2.80 7.80 1.67
CA SER A 231 -3.84 7.40 2.60
C SER A 231 -3.24 6.84 3.89
N ARG A 232 -4.03 6.85 4.97
CA ARG A 232 -3.58 6.38 6.29
C ARG A 232 -3.07 4.93 6.29
N ASP A 233 -3.63 4.08 5.44
CA ASP A 233 -3.21 2.69 5.27
C ASP A 233 -2.05 2.52 4.28
N GLY A 234 -1.55 3.59 3.67
CA GLY A 234 -0.45 3.57 2.70
C GLY A 234 -0.80 2.93 1.35
N ARG A 235 -2.08 2.62 1.09
CA ARG A 235 -2.53 1.91 -0.12
C ARG A 235 -2.94 2.82 -1.26
N THR A 236 -3.23 4.10 -0.99
CA THR A 236 -3.65 5.05 -2.02
C THR A 236 -2.71 6.24 -2.02
N LEU A 237 -2.12 6.53 -3.18
CA LEU A 237 -1.35 7.76 -3.39
C LEU A 237 -2.18 8.76 -4.19
N THR A 238 -2.34 9.97 -3.65
CA THR A 238 -2.90 11.10 -4.39
C THR A 238 -1.78 11.86 -5.11
N LEU A 239 -1.69 11.67 -6.42
CA LEU A 239 -0.68 12.27 -7.28
C LEU A 239 -1.19 13.56 -7.91
N TRP A 240 -0.82 14.71 -7.33
CA TRP A 240 -1.22 16.02 -7.84
C TRP A 240 -0.32 16.51 -8.96
N PHE A 241 -0.95 17.02 -10.01
CA PHE A 241 -0.28 17.92 -10.93
C PHE A 241 0.16 19.20 -10.23
N HIS A 242 1.24 19.80 -10.73
CA HIS A 242 1.82 20.99 -10.14
C HIS A 242 0.83 22.16 -10.26
N PRO A 243 0.27 22.67 -9.13
CA PRO A 243 -0.82 23.65 -9.18
C PRO A 243 -0.41 24.96 -9.87
N GLY A 244 0.87 25.33 -9.77
CA GLY A 244 1.46 26.50 -10.43
C GLY A 244 1.51 26.43 -11.97
N ARG A 245 1.24 25.27 -12.58
CA ARG A 245 1.21 25.04 -14.03
C ARG A 245 -0.17 24.68 -14.57
N VAL A 246 -1.14 24.46 -13.67
CA VAL A 246 -2.54 24.30 -14.06
C VAL A 246 -3.22 25.66 -14.15
N LYS A 247 -3.00 26.54 -13.15
CA LYS A 247 -3.63 27.87 -13.16
C LYS A 247 -3.05 28.77 -14.25
N ARG A 248 -3.93 29.47 -14.97
CA ARG A 248 -3.55 30.53 -15.92
C ARG A 248 -2.90 31.71 -15.19
N GLY A 249 -1.91 32.35 -15.83
CA GLY A 249 -1.30 33.59 -15.33
C GLY A 249 -0.30 33.44 -14.17
N LEU A 250 0.06 32.23 -13.75
CA LEU A 250 1.19 31.98 -12.84
C LEU A 250 2.50 31.80 -13.62
N ASN A 251 3.61 32.33 -13.09
CA ASN A 251 4.91 32.38 -13.77
C ASN A 251 5.34 31.04 -14.40
N LEU A 252 5.11 29.92 -13.72
CA LEU A 252 5.53 28.60 -14.22
C LEU A 252 4.73 28.12 -15.45
N ASN A 253 3.46 28.50 -15.60
CA ASN A 253 2.69 28.20 -16.81
C ASN A 253 3.25 29.00 -17.99
N VAL A 254 3.64 30.25 -17.76
CA VAL A 254 4.25 31.11 -18.78
C VAL A 254 5.66 30.63 -19.15
N GLU A 255 6.45 30.16 -18.19
CA GLU A 255 7.86 29.78 -18.40
C GLU A 255 8.04 28.37 -18.98
N ILE A 256 7.17 27.40 -18.66
CA ILE A 256 7.35 25.97 -18.99
C ILE A 256 6.15 25.42 -19.79
N GLY A 257 5.06 26.17 -19.87
CA GLY A 257 3.81 25.75 -20.51
C GLY A 257 2.92 24.90 -19.59
N PRO A 258 1.68 24.62 -20.04
CA PRO A 258 0.74 23.77 -19.33
C PRO A 258 1.27 22.33 -19.22
N ILE A 259 0.72 21.57 -18.28
CA ILE A 259 1.06 20.15 -18.13
C ILE A 259 0.40 19.32 -19.23
N LEU A 260 -0.89 19.59 -19.49
CA LEU A 260 -1.66 18.95 -20.55
C LEU A 260 -2.04 19.99 -21.60
N VAL A 261 -1.85 19.64 -22.87
CA VAL A 261 -2.24 20.45 -24.02
C VAL A 261 -3.50 19.83 -24.60
N GLU A 262 -4.56 20.63 -24.77
CA GLU A 262 -5.81 20.15 -25.36
C GLU A 262 -5.56 19.48 -26.71
N GLY A 263 -6.14 18.30 -26.90
CA GLY A 263 -5.98 17.48 -28.08
C GLY A 263 -4.88 16.43 -28.00
N HIS A 264 -3.84 16.64 -27.19
CA HIS A 264 -2.73 15.71 -27.04
C HIS A 264 -3.12 14.44 -26.26
N ARG A 265 -2.38 13.37 -26.50
CA ARG A 265 -2.46 12.07 -25.86
C ARG A 265 -1.27 11.90 -24.91
N TYR A 266 -1.55 11.30 -23.77
CA TYR A 266 -0.59 11.13 -22.69
C TYR A 266 -0.58 9.70 -22.19
N ARG A 267 0.56 9.28 -21.65
CA ARG A 267 0.71 8.04 -20.88
C ARG A 267 1.30 8.34 -19.52
N LEU A 268 0.55 8.04 -18.46
CA LEU A 268 1.07 7.94 -17.11
C LEU A 268 1.68 6.55 -16.95
N GLU A 269 2.97 6.47 -16.71
CA GLU A 269 3.71 5.21 -16.50
C GLU A 269 4.06 5.09 -15.02
N ILE A 270 3.80 3.92 -14.43
CA ILE A 270 4.12 3.54 -13.06
C ILE A 270 5.07 2.33 -13.14
N SER A 271 6.23 2.44 -12.52
CA SER A 271 7.29 1.43 -12.60
C SER A 271 6.97 0.18 -11.78
N GLY A 272 7.27 -0.98 -12.36
CA GLY A 272 7.27 -2.28 -11.69
C GLY A 272 8.33 -2.40 -10.59
N ASP A 273 9.34 -1.53 -10.60
CA ASP A 273 10.39 -1.51 -9.59
C ASP A 273 10.00 -0.74 -8.33
N TRP A 274 8.74 -0.31 -8.20
CA TRP A 274 8.26 0.32 -6.97
C TRP A 274 8.06 -0.73 -5.87
N PRO A 275 8.82 -0.68 -4.75
CA PRO A 275 8.64 -1.60 -3.63
C PRO A 275 7.39 -1.30 -2.81
N SER A 276 6.76 -2.36 -2.32
CA SER A 276 5.82 -2.32 -1.19
C SER A 276 6.52 -1.97 0.12
N ALA A 277 5.76 -1.64 1.16
CA ALA A 277 6.30 -1.42 2.51
C ALA A 277 7.04 -2.64 3.09
N ARG A 278 6.77 -3.84 2.56
CA ARG A 278 7.47 -5.10 2.88
C ARG A 278 8.70 -5.36 1.99
N GLY A 279 9.04 -4.44 1.09
CA GLY A 279 10.19 -4.53 0.19
C GLY A 279 9.99 -5.40 -1.05
N THR A 280 8.77 -5.88 -1.34
CA THR A 280 8.49 -6.62 -2.59
C THR A 280 8.09 -5.67 -3.70
N LEU A 281 8.75 -5.78 -4.86
CA LEU A 281 8.48 -4.95 -6.05
C LEU A 281 7.08 -5.22 -6.64
N LEU A 282 6.48 -4.19 -7.27
CA LEU A 282 5.27 -4.29 -8.09
C LEU A 282 5.42 -5.31 -9.23
N GLY A 283 6.63 -5.52 -9.72
CA GLY A 283 7.04 -6.59 -10.62
C GLY A 283 6.68 -6.36 -12.09
N ARG A 284 5.77 -5.43 -12.39
CA ARG A 284 5.42 -5.03 -13.76
C ARG A 284 5.08 -3.55 -13.83
N ASP A 285 5.46 -2.93 -14.95
CA ASP A 285 5.03 -1.57 -15.26
C ASP A 285 3.52 -1.53 -15.48
N VAL A 286 2.88 -0.46 -15.02
CA VAL A 286 1.45 -0.20 -15.23
C VAL A 286 1.31 1.15 -15.90
N THR A 287 0.44 1.23 -16.90
CA THR A 287 0.25 2.46 -17.67
C THR A 287 -1.21 2.86 -17.75
N LYS A 288 -1.49 4.16 -17.60
CA LYS A 288 -2.77 4.77 -17.97
C LYS A 288 -2.58 5.68 -19.18
N THR A 289 -3.30 5.42 -20.26
CA THR A 289 -3.30 6.28 -21.45
C THR A 289 -4.58 7.12 -21.49
N PHE A 290 -4.47 8.41 -21.80
CA PHE A 290 -5.62 9.31 -21.90
C PHE A 290 -5.37 10.43 -22.90
N ARG A 291 -6.44 11.11 -23.33
CA ARG A 291 -6.39 12.34 -24.14
C ARG A 291 -6.79 13.54 -23.28
N ALA A 292 -6.10 14.65 -23.46
CA ALA A 292 -6.54 15.93 -22.92
C ALA A 292 -7.69 16.48 -23.77
N GLY A 293 -8.89 16.57 -23.19
CA GLY A 293 -10.04 17.27 -23.74
C GLY A 293 -10.00 18.76 -23.42
N THR A 294 -11.13 19.44 -23.62
CA THR A 294 -11.30 20.84 -23.29
C THR A 294 -11.15 21.07 -21.79
N ALA A 295 -10.53 22.18 -21.40
CA ALA A 295 -10.42 22.58 -20.00
C ALA A 295 -11.81 22.82 -19.39
N ASP A 296 -12.01 22.41 -18.14
CA ASP A 296 -13.27 22.61 -17.42
C ASP A 296 -13.13 23.72 -16.37
N HIS A 297 -13.93 24.76 -16.53
CA HIS A 297 -14.00 25.90 -15.62
C HIS A 297 -15.38 26.03 -14.98
N LYS A 298 -16.29 25.09 -15.24
CA LYS A 298 -17.66 25.16 -14.77
C LYS A 298 -17.75 24.55 -13.38
N GLN A 299 -18.36 25.30 -12.46
CA GLN A 299 -18.66 24.79 -11.14
C GLN A 299 -19.68 23.63 -11.20
N PRO A 300 -19.45 22.52 -10.47
CA PRO A 300 -20.46 21.49 -10.27
C PRO A 300 -21.72 22.05 -9.63
N ASP A 301 -22.88 21.73 -10.22
CA ASP A 301 -24.18 22.09 -9.67
C ASP A 301 -24.96 20.82 -9.28
N PRO A 302 -24.97 20.46 -7.99
CA PRO A 302 -25.74 19.32 -7.52
C PRO A 302 -27.22 19.41 -7.82
N GLY A 303 -27.79 20.59 -8.09
CA GLY A 303 -29.19 20.79 -8.49
C GLY A 303 -29.54 20.12 -9.83
N THR A 304 -28.56 19.96 -10.72
CA THR A 304 -28.74 19.35 -12.05
C THR A 304 -28.71 17.83 -12.05
N TRP A 305 -28.27 17.20 -10.96
CA TRP A 305 -28.11 15.75 -10.91
C TRP A 305 -29.45 15.02 -10.94
N THR A 306 -29.45 13.85 -11.59
CA THR A 306 -30.64 13.00 -11.69
C THR A 306 -30.57 11.90 -10.64
N ILE A 307 -31.47 11.95 -9.67
CA ILE A 307 -31.60 10.93 -8.62
C ILE A 307 -32.70 9.95 -9.02
N GLN A 308 -32.38 8.65 -8.98
CA GLN A 308 -33.32 7.56 -9.24
C GLN A 308 -33.57 6.78 -7.95
N PRO A 309 -34.68 7.07 -7.25
CA PRO A 309 -35.03 6.39 -6.01
C PRO A 309 -35.36 4.91 -6.24
N PRO A 310 -34.93 4.01 -5.34
CA PRO A 310 -35.33 2.62 -5.34
C PRO A 310 -36.75 2.43 -4.79
N ALA A 311 -37.31 1.24 -4.98
CA ALA A 311 -38.62 0.89 -4.42
C ALA A 311 -38.55 0.66 -2.90
N ALA A 312 -39.61 1.05 -2.17
CA ALA A 312 -39.76 0.73 -0.76
C ALA A 312 -39.71 -0.79 -0.52
N GLY A 313 -39.22 -1.20 0.66
CA GLY A 313 -39.07 -2.60 1.05
C GLY A 313 -37.94 -3.35 0.34
N SER A 314 -37.23 -2.72 -0.61
CA SER A 314 -36.11 -3.33 -1.32
C SER A 314 -34.75 -2.93 -0.74
N ARG A 315 -33.70 -3.69 -1.06
CA ARG A 315 -32.28 -3.28 -0.87
C ARG A 315 -31.65 -2.84 -2.20
N LYS A 316 -32.47 -2.48 -3.20
CA LYS A 316 -31.97 -1.99 -4.50
C LYS A 316 -31.23 -0.66 -4.28
N PRO A 317 -30.21 -0.37 -5.08
CA PRO A 317 -29.43 0.84 -4.91
C PRO A 317 -30.21 2.11 -5.27
N LEU A 318 -29.88 3.21 -4.60
CA LEU A 318 -30.12 4.57 -5.08
C LEU A 318 -29.05 4.89 -6.13
N ILE A 319 -29.46 5.39 -7.29
CA ILE A 319 -28.54 5.79 -8.37
C ILE A 319 -28.63 7.30 -8.55
N CYS A 320 -27.50 7.99 -8.47
CA CYS A 320 -27.37 9.42 -8.76
C CYS A 320 -26.45 9.63 -9.96
N ARG A 321 -26.99 10.18 -11.04
CA ARG A 321 -26.20 10.57 -12.22
C ARG A 321 -25.78 12.03 -12.10
N LEU A 322 -24.47 12.25 -12.11
CA LEU A 322 -23.84 13.55 -11.86
C LEU A 322 -23.71 14.41 -13.12
N GLY A 323 -23.82 13.78 -14.30
CA GLY A 323 -23.71 14.42 -15.61
C GLY A 323 -22.28 14.65 -16.10
N SER A 324 -21.29 14.57 -15.21
CA SER A 324 -19.85 14.65 -15.50
C SER A 324 -19.05 13.91 -14.43
N ALA A 325 -17.80 13.58 -14.74
CA ALA A 325 -16.89 12.92 -13.82
C ALA A 325 -16.53 13.83 -12.63
N HIS A 326 -16.58 13.28 -11.42
CA HIS A 326 -16.17 13.98 -10.20
C HIS A 326 -14.99 13.28 -9.53
N ASP A 327 -14.40 13.95 -8.54
CA ASP A 327 -13.33 13.37 -7.74
C ASP A 327 -13.77 12.08 -7.05
N TRP A 328 -13.10 10.98 -7.40
CA TRP A 328 -13.40 9.65 -6.89
C TRP A 328 -13.37 9.56 -5.36
N ALA A 329 -12.35 10.10 -4.71
CA ALA A 329 -12.20 9.96 -3.26
C ALA A 329 -13.26 10.79 -2.52
N LEU A 330 -13.54 12.01 -3.01
CA LEU A 330 -14.56 12.89 -2.44
C LEU A 330 -15.98 12.36 -2.68
N LEU A 331 -16.24 11.67 -3.79
CA LEU A 331 -17.51 10.96 -3.98
C LEU A 331 -17.75 9.88 -2.92
N LEU A 332 -16.68 9.28 -2.37
CA LEU A 332 -16.77 8.27 -1.32
C LEU A 332 -16.85 8.88 0.09
N SER A 333 -16.22 10.04 0.33
CA SER A 333 -16.16 10.67 1.66
C SER A 333 -17.18 11.77 1.91
N ASP A 334 -17.58 12.52 0.88
CA ASP A 334 -18.33 13.77 1.00
C ASP A 334 -19.73 13.72 0.37
N VAL A 335 -20.18 12.54 -0.05
CA VAL A 335 -21.56 12.31 -0.49
C VAL A 335 -22.19 11.19 0.33
N ALA A 336 -23.37 11.45 0.89
CA ALA A 336 -24.07 10.49 1.73
C ALA A 336 -25.59 10.54 1.54
N VAL A 337 -26.27 9.42 1.80
CA VAL A 337 -27.72 9.42 2.00
C VAL A 337 -28.00 9.66 3.48
N VAL A 338 -28.90 10.61 3.75
CA VAL A 338 -29.41 10.90 5.09
C VAL A 338 -30.93 10.80 5.13
N THR A 339 -31.50 10.54 6.31
CA THR A 339 -32.94 10.64 6.54
C THR A 339 -33.42 12.09 6.40
N GLU A 340 -34.74 12.31 6.39
CA GLU A 340 -35.31 13.66 6.41
C GLU A 340 -34.77 14.50 7.58
N GLU A 341 -34.55 13.89 8.75
CA GLU A 341 -33.98 14.54 9.94
C GLU A 341 -32.46 14.78 9.86
N GLY A 342 -31.79 14.24 8.83
CA GLY A 342 -30.35 14.41 8.60
C GLY A 342 -29.47 13.30 9.18
N ASN A 343 -30.05 12.18 9.64
CA ASN A 343 -29.28 11.05 10.15
C ASN A 343 -28.67 10.25 8.99
N PRO A 344 -27.35 9.96 8.99
CA PRO A 344 -26.72 9.14 7.95
C PRO A 344 -27.31 7.73 7.86
N LEU A 345 -27.54 7.28 6.63
CA LEU A 345 -28.03 5.93 6.36
C LEU A 345 -26.85 4.98 6.12
N ALA A 346 -26.80 3.88 6.85
CA ALA A 346 -25.75 2.88 6.69
C ALA A 346 -25.90 2.10 5.37
N GLY A 347 -24.82 2.00 4.60
CA GLY A 347 -24.78 1.30 3.32
C GLY A 347 -23.37 1.25 2.74
N SER A 348 -23.26 0.77 1.51
CA SER A 348 -22.03 0.83 0.70
C SER A 348 -22.20 1.81 -0.44
N ILE A 349 -21.09 2.47 -0.81
CA ILE A 349 -21.02 3.40 -1.93
C ILE A 349 -20.17 2.76 -3.02
N GLU A 350 -20.64 2.87 -4.26
CA GLU A 350 -19.89 2.53 -5.46
C GLU A 350 -19.92 3.71 -6.42
N VAL A 351 -18.83 3.88 -7.16
CA VAL A 351 -18.69 4.91 -8.19
C VAL A 351 -18.41 4.20 -9.50
N SER A 352 -19.09 4.62 -10.56
CA SER A 352 -19.07 3.95 -11.86
C SER A 352 -19.19 4.96 -13.00
N ASP A 353 -19.07 4.47 -14.24
CA ASP A 353 -19.21 5.26 -15.47
C ASP A 353 -18.29 6.48 -15.45
N ASP A 354 -16.98 6.23 -15.36
CA ASP A 354 -15.96 7.27 -15.33
C ASP A 354 -16.18 8.32 -14.22
N GLU A 355 -16.54 7.86 -13.02
CA GLU A 355 -16.87 8.71 -11.87
C GLU A 355 -18.03 9.70 -12.10
N SER A 356 -18.92 9.41 -13.06
CA SER A 356 -20.10 10.23 -13.35
C SER A 356 -21.40 9.66 -12.79
N VAL A 357 -21.37 8.45 -12.22
CA VAL A 357 -22.49 7.80 -11.57
C VAL A 357 -22.12 7.36 -10.15
N TRP A 358 -22.85 7.90 -9.18
CA TRP A 358 -22.74 7.57 -7.77
C TRP A 358 -23.88 6.63 -7.35
N VAL A 359 -23.53 5.52 -6.69
CA VAL A 359 -24.46 4.45 -6.34
C VAL A 359 -24.38 4.19 -4.84
N PHE A 360 -25.54 4.10 -4.19
CA PHE A 360 -25.63 3.76 -2.78
C PHE A 360 -26.55 2.56 -2.55
N THR A 361 -25.98 1.49 -1.99
CA THR A 361 -26.71 0.28 -1.62
C THR A 361 -26.93 0.26 -0.11
N PRO A 362 -28.18 0.32 0.39
CA PRO A 362 -28.42 0.40 1.82
C PRO A 362 -28.16 -0.93 2.53
N ARG A 363 -27.72 -0.88 3.78
CA ARG A 363 -27.58 -2.08 4.62
C ARG A 363 -28.94 -2.65 5.02
N GLN A 364 -30.00 -1.86 5.07
CA GLN A 364 -31.36 -2.33 5.37
C GLN A 364 -32.30 -2.00 4.22
N ALA A 365 -33.44 -2.68 4.15
CA ALA A 365 -34.44 -2.36 3.13
C ALA A 365 -34.96 -0.92 3.31
N TRP A 366 -35.19 -0.22 2.20
CA TRP A 366 -35.71 1.15 2.22
C TRP A 366 -37.09 1.19 2.89
N LYS A 367 -37.29 2.18 3.77
CA LYS A 367 -38.62 2.50 4.29
C LYS A 367 -39.26 3.56 3.40
N THR A 368 -40.57 3.56 3.27
CA THR A 368 -41.31 4.65 2.63
C THR A 368 -41.06 5.95 3.41
N GLY A 369 -40.80 7.05 2.72
CA GLY A 369 -40.56 8.34 3.33
C GLY A 369 -39.66 9.26 2.51
N HIS A 370 -39.37 10.43 3.07
CA HIS A 370 -38.45 11.40 2.48
C HIS A 370 -37.02 11.18 2.96
N TYR A 371 -36.09 11.38 2.05
CA TYR A 371 -34.66 11.25 2.26
C TYR A 371 -33.94 12.40 1.56
N ARG A 372 -32.67 12.61 1.91
CA ARG A 372 -31.83 13.62 1.26
C ARG A 372 -30.49 13.01 0.86
N LEU A 373 -30.01 13.39 -0.31
CA LEU A 373 -28.61 13.25 -0.68
C LEU A 373 -27.87 14.46 -0.12
N ALA A 374 -26.99 14.22 0.84
CA ALA A 374 -26.11 15.22 1.43
C ALA A 374 -24.81 15.28 0.61
N VAL A 375 -24.48 16.46 0.09
CA VAL A 375 -23.30 16.71 -0.75
C VAL A 375 -22.43 17.77 -0.06
N GLY A 376 -21.22 17.39 0.34
CA GLY A 376 -20.24 18.33 0.89
C GLY A 376 -19.85 19.38 -0.14
N SER A 377 -19.78 20.64 0.28
CA SER A 377 -19.39 21.78 -0.57
C SER A 377 -17.97 21.67 -1.13
N VAL A 378 -17.12 20.86 -0.49
CA VAL A 378 -15.75 20.58 -0.92
C VAL A 378 -15.67 19.55 -2.04
N LEU A 379 -16.77 18.87 -2.41
CA LEU A 379 -16.76 17.96 -3.55
C LEU A 379 -16.33 18.70 -4.82
N GLU A 380 -15.35 18.15 -5.52
CA GLU A 380 -14.72 18.71 -6.70
C GLU A 380 -14.99 17.88 -7.96
N ASP A 381 -14.95 18.52 -9.12
CA ASP A 381 -14.77 17.85 -10.42
C ASP A 381 -13.30 17.46 -10.68
N LEU A 382 -13.01 16.89 -11.85
CA LEU A 382 -11.65 16.50 -12.24
C LEU A 382 -10.68 17.68 -12.44
N ALA A 383 -11.19 18.91 -12.59
CA ALA A 383 -10.44 20.15 -12.73
C ALA A 383 -10.34 20.95 -11.42
N GLY A 384 -10.88 20.41 -10.32
CA GLY A 384 -10.89 20.99 -8.98
C GLY A 384 -11.87 22.12 -8.75
N ASN A 385 -12.85 22.32 -9.64
CA ASN A 385 -13.95 23.21 -9.34
C ASN A 385 -14.82 22.53 -8.29
N SER A 386 -14.98 23.15 -7.13
CA SER A 386 -15.81 22.59 -6.06
C SER A 386 -17.23 23.11 -6.13
N VAL A 387 -18.16 22.39 -5.50
CA VAL A 387 -19.56 22.84 -5.32
C VAL A 387 -19.62 24.22 -4.63
N GLU A 388 -18.63 24.56 -3.78
CA GLU A 388 -18.52 25.89 -3.16
C GLU A 388 -18.00 26.96 -4.12
N ARG A 389 -16.91 26.68 -4.85
CA ARG A 389 -16.25 27.68 -5.72
C ARG A 389 -15.48 27.06 -6.89
N PRO A 390 -15.36 27.79 -8.02
CA PRO A 390 -14.42 27.43 -9.09
C PRO A 390 -12.95 27.35 -8.63
N PHE A 391 -12.14 26.55 -9.31
CA PHE A 391 -10.71 26.38 -9.01
C PHE A 391 -9.88 27.62 -9.38
N GLU A 392 -10.15 28.16 -10.58
CA GLU A 392 -9.64 29.44 -11.05
C GLU A 392 -10.65 30.54 -10.75
N VAL A 393 -10.17 31.67 -10.22
CA VAL A 393 -10.96 32.88 -10.07
C VAL A 393 -10.25 33.95 -10.87
N ASP A 394 -10.96 34.60 -11.79
CA ASP A 394 -10.38 35.70 -12.57
C ASP A 394 -10.13 36.90 -11.64
N ILE A 395 -8.85 37.14 -11.35
CA ILE A 395 -8.41 38.18 -10.41
C ILE A 395 -8.69 39.57 -10.99
N THR A 396 -8.91 39.68 -12.30
CA THR A 396 -9.23 40.95 -12.96
C THR A 396 -10.72 41.30 -12.93
N ALA A 397 -11.59 40.33 -12.59
CA ALA A 397 -13.05 40.50 -12.58
C ALA A 397 -13.64 40.77 -11.19
N THR A 398 -12.82 40.88 -10.14
CA THR A 398 -13.34 40.98 -8.76
C THR A 398 -13.01 42.32 -8.11
N ASP A 399 -13.97 43.23 -8.15
CA ASP A 399 -14.06 44.35 -7.20
C ASP A 399 -14.04 43.81 -5.76
N ALA A 400 -13.44 44.58 -4.86
CA ALA A 400 -12.99 44.26 -3.50
C ALA A 400 -14.06 43.80 -2.46
N LYS A 401 -15.18 43.19 -2.86
CA LYS A 401 -16.25 42.73 -1.94
C LYS A 401 -16.26 41.23 -1.63
N THR A 402 -15.47 40.38 -2.29
CA THR A 402 -15.56 38.91 -2.10
C THR A 402 -14.57 38.34 -1.07
N GLN A 403 -13.73 39.16 -0.42
CA GLN A 403 -12.82 38.68 0.63
C GLN A 403 -13.43 38.67 2.05
N ALA A 404 -14.71 39.08 2.20
CA ALA A 404 -15.35 39.26 3.50
C ALA A 404 -16.57 38.35 3.70
N ALA A 405 -16.38 37.03 3.59
CA ALA A 405 -17.12 36.01 4.36
C ALA A 405 -16.56 34.63 3.99
N ARG A 406 -15.68 34.06 4.81
CA ARG A 406 -15.56 32.59 4.87
C ARG A 406 -16.90 32.08 5.39
N LYS A 407 -17.85 31.80 4.49
CA LYS A 407 -18.99 30.95 4.85
C LYS A 407 -18.40 29.60 5.30
N GLN A 408 -18.94 29.04 6.36
CA GLN A 408 -18.61 27.66 6.74
C GLN A 408 -18.95 26.74 5.56
N ALA A 409 -18.17 25.68 5.38
CA ALA A 409 -18.46 24.64 4.38
C ALA A 409 -19.90 24.13 4.59
N GLU A 410 -20.82 24.57 3.75
CA GLU A 410 -22.24 24.24 3.82
C GLU A 410 -22.49 22.93 3.06
N THR A 411 -23.29 22.02 3.61
CA THR A 411 -23.74 20.82 2.89
C THR A 411 -24.92 21.20 1.98
N VAL A 412 -24.85 20.83 0.70
CA VAL A 412 -25.98 20.95 -0.24
C VAL A 412 -26.84 19.70 -0.12
N PHE A 413 -28.16 19.87 0.00
CA PHE A 413 -29.10 18.75 0.10
C PHE A 413 -29.98 18.64 -1.15
N ARG A 414 -30.09 17.43 -1.70
CA ARG A 414 -31.09 17.09 -2.74
C ARG A 414 -32.11 16.12 -2.17
N SER A 415 -33.36 16.56 -2.04
CA SER A 415 -34.44 15.71 -1.53
C SER A 415 -34.89 14.68 -2.56
N PHE A 416 -35.25 13.49 -2.09
CA PHE A 416 -35.90 12.45 -2.88
C PHE A 416 -36.86 11.64 -2.00
N GLU A 417 -37.78 10.91 -2.64
CA GLU A 417 -38.84 10.18 -1.96
C GLU A 417 -38.75 8.69 -2.30
N ILE A 418 -38.84 7.84 -1.28
CA ILE A 418 -39.07 6.41 -1.44
C ILE A 418 -40.56 6.16 -1.35
N ARG A 419 -41.16 5.71 -2.46
CA ARG A 419 -42.60 5.44 -2.55
C ARG A 419 -42.90 3.96 -2.33
N SER A 420 -44.08 3.70 -1.76
CA SER A 420 -44.64 2.35 -1.70
C SER A 420 -44.78 1.77 -3.12
N PRO A 421 -44.56 0.46 -3.31
CA PRO A 421 -44.81 -0.16 -4.61
C PRO A 421 -46.27 0.05 -4.99
N ALA A 422 -46.52 0.42 -6.25
CA ALA A 422 -47.89 0.53 -6.75
C ALA A 422 -48.60 -0.82 -6.55
N PRO A 423 -49.87 -0.83 -6.10
CA PRO A 423 -50.61 -2.07 -5.98
C PRO A 423 -50.65 -2.75 -7.37
N PRO A 424 -50.56 -4.09 -7.42
CA PRO A 424 -50.71 -4.80 -8.69
C PRO A 424 -52.07 -4.43 -9.29
N ASN A 425 -52.09 -4.04 -10.57
CA ASN A 425 -53.34 -3.83 -11.29
C ASN A 425 -54.17 -5.12 -11.17
N LEU A 426 -55.29 -5.04 -10.45
CA LEU A 426 -56.28 -6.12 -10.44
C LEU A 426 -56.89 -6.20 -11.85
N PRO A 427 -57.00 -7.43 -12.41
CA PRO A 427 -57.46 -7.65 -13.79
C PRO A 427 -58.90 -7.23 -14.04
#